data_AF-A0A0X8CGE5-F1
#
_entry.id   AF-A0A0X8CGE5-F1
#
_cell.length_a   1.000
_cell.length_b   1.000
_cell.length_c   1.000
_cell.angle_alpha   90.00
_cell.angle_beta   90.00
_cell.angle_gamma   90.00
#
_symmetry.space_group_name_H-M   'P 1'
#
loop_
_entity.id
_entity.type
_entity.pdbx_description
1 polymer ?
#
loop_
_entity_poly.entity_id
_entity_poly.type
_entity_poly.pdbx_seq_one_letter_code
_entity_poly.pdbx_strand_id
1 'polypeptide(L)'
;MRIFVAIILAFISSAALADSTGERKLGDRTPPTATDVISGLYAFSRFQQGLLESTDLKGNAEVKNLAALRAEEAAKRDKALKQIQETIGAEPRASKTASASASLVEPETSDGPTYVRSFYASQIPEYEATIELLERYLKAPDNAALAAFAREQLPLLRAQVKAAERTMADK
;
A
#
# COMPACT_ATOMS: atom_id res chain seq x y z
N MET A 1 52.62 -6.30 56.53
CA MET A 1 51.18 -6.60 56.43
C MET A 1 50.70 -6.23 55.04
N ARG A 2 49.89 -7.09 54.40
CA ARG A 2 49.29 -6.93 53.06
C ARG A 2 47.99 -6.12 53.11
N ILE A 3 47.48 -5.77 51.91
CA ILE A 3 46.09 -5.40 51.52
C ILE A 3 45.92 -3.89 51.26
N PHE A 4 45.25 -3.39 50.22
CA PHE A 4 45.01 -3.71 48.79
C PHE A 4 44.30 -2.46 48.22
N VAL A 5 44.43 -2.29 46.91
CA VAL A 5 44.02 -1.19 46.02
C VAL A 5 42.50 -1.12 45.71
N ALA A 6 41.98 0.09 45.40
CA ALA A 6 40.85 0.40 44.48
C ALA A 6 40.93 1.91 44.12
N ILE A 7 41.20 2.43 42.90
CA ILE A 7 40.58 2.42 41.54
C ILE A 7 39.07 2.74 41.61
N ILE A 8 38.49 3.80 41.02
CA ILE A 8 38.45 4.18 39.59
C ILE A 8 38.16 5.69 39.40
N LEU A 9 38.94 6.34 38.53
CA LEU A 9 38.59 7.61 37.85
C LEU A 9 37.67 7.30 36.65
N ALA A 10 36.52 7.97 36.56
CA ALA A 10 35.77 8.09 35.31
C ALA A 10 35.97 9.49 34.74
N PHE A 11 36.75 9.58 33.65
CA PHE A 11 36.96 10.79 32.86
C PHE A 11 35.82 10.97 31.84
N ILE A 12 35.16 12.12 31.96
CA ILE A 12 34.63 13.05 30.93
C ILE A 12 34.67 12.58 29.47
N SER A 13 33.53 12.69 28.78
CA SER A 13 33.47 13.18 27.39
C SER A 13 32.09 13.74 27.06
N SER A 14 32.04 15.06 26.86
CA SER A 14 30.94 15.76 26.21
C SER A 14 30.87 15.34 24.74
N ALA A 15 29.71 14.87 24.29
CA ALA A 15 29.38 14.79 22.88
C ALA A 15 28.00 15.44 22.67
N ALA A 16 28.00 16.52 21.90
CA ALA A 16 26.82 17.20 21.42
C ALA A 16 25.92 16.24 20.65
N LEU A 17 24.63 16.17 21.00
CA LEU A 17 23.59 15.62 20.13
C LEU A 17 22.96 16.78 19.35
N ALA A 18 23.74 17.35 18.46
CA ALA A 18 23.21 17.94 17.24
C ALA A 18 23.56 16.94 16.14
N ASP A 19 22.56 16.34 15.50
CA ASP A 19 22.32 16.61 14.08
C ASP A 19 21.21 15.72 13.50
N SER A 20 20.47 16.36 12.59
CA SER A 20 19.63 15.81 11.53
C SER A 20 18.56 14.78 11.91
N THR A 21 17.42 15.31 12.37
CA THR A 21 16.12 14.95 11.77
C THR A 21 16.22 15.15 10.27
N GLY A 22 16.79 14.16 9.58
CA GLY A 22 16.84 14.11 8.13
C GLY A 22 15.41 13.97 7.62
N GLU A 23 14.77 15.09 7.34
CA GLU A 23 13.79 15.19 6.27
C GLU A 23 14.43 14.56 5.04
N ARG A 24 14.19 13.26 4.85
CA ARG A 24 14.57 12.52 3.67
C ARG A 24 13.70 13.07 2.56
N LYS A 25 14.18 14.15 1.93
CA LYS A 25 13.61 14.81 0.75
C LYS A 25 12.97 13.74 -0.13
N LEU A 26 11.66 13.86 -0.34
CA LEU A 26 10.87 13.04 -1.28
C LEU A 26 11.41 13.07 -2.72
N GLY A 27 12.40 13.92 -3.01
CA GLY A 27 12.94 14.19 -4.35
C GLY A 27 14.12 13.33 -4.81
N ASP A 28 14.65 12.41 -3.98
CA ASP A 28 15.83 11.60 -4.35
C ASP A 28 15.53 10.08 -4.46
N ARG A 29 14.25 9.70 -4.47
CA ARG A 29 13.85 8.32 -4.76
C ARG A 29 13.80 8.13 -6.27
N THR A 30 14.53 7.13 -6.76
CA THR A 30 14.43 6.64 -8.14
C THR A 30 12.94 6.45 -8.52
N PRO A 31 12.50 6.99 -9.67
CA PRO A 31 11.13 6.77 -10.13
C PRO A 31 10.79 5.27 -10.19
N PRO A 32 9.55 4.87 -9.85
CA PRO A 32 9.13 3.48 -10.02
C PRO A 32 9.31 3.02 -11.47
N THR A 33 9.78 1.80 -11.66
CA THR A 33 9.86 1.17 -12.99
C THR A 33 8.51 0.56 -13.38
N ALA A 34 8.35 0.17 -14.65
CA ALA A 34 7.18 -0.59 -15.09
C ALA A 34 6.98 -1.88 -14.29
N THR A 35 8.07 -2.55 -13.89
CA THR A 35 7.99 -3.77 -13.08
C THR A 35 7.47 -3.48 -11.68
N ASP A 36 7.92 -2.39 -11.06
CA ASP A 36 7.45 -1.98 -9.73
C ASP A 36 5.96 -1.64 -9.76
N VAL A 37 5.51 -0.93 -10.80
CA VAL A 37 4.11 -0.54 -10.99
C VAL A 37 3.22 -1.76 -11.24
N ILE A 38 3.62 -2.67 -12.14
CA ILE A 38 2.88 -3.91 -12.41
C ILE A 38 2.75 -4.72 -11.12
N SER A 39 3.84 -4.88 -10.37
CA SER A 39 3.84 -5.63 -9.11
C SER A 39 2.94 -4.98 -8.06
N GLY A 40 3.02 -3.66 -7.88
CA GLY A 40 2.17 -2.93 -6.94
C GLY A 40 0.68 -3.00 -7.29
N LEU A 41 0.33 -2.89 -8.57
CA LEU A 41 -1.06 -3.03 -9.03
C LEU A 41 -1.61 -4.44 -8.78
N TYR A 42 -0.81 -5.48 -8.99
CA TYR A 42 -1.21 -6.86 -8.67
C TYR A 42 -1.30 -7.12 -7.17
N ALA A 43 -0.50 -6.45 -6.33
CA ALA A 43 -0.65 -6.50 -4.89
C ALA A 43 -1.96 -5.85 -4.44
N PHE A 44 -2.28 -4.67 -5.00
CA PHE A 44 -3.54 -3.98 -4.76
C PHE A 44 -4.76 -4.80 -5.22
N SER A 45 -4.68 -5.50 -6.35
CA SER A 45 -5.73 -6.45 -6.77
C SER A 45 -5.99 -7.55 -5.78
N ARG A 46 -4.92 -8.16 -5.24
CA ARG A 46 -5.04 -9.22 -4.23
C ARG A 46 -5.68 -8.69 -2.95
N PHE A 47 -5.33 -7.47 -2.53
CA PHE A 47 -6.02 -6.81 -1.43
C PHE A 47 -7.53 -6.69 -1.71
N GLN A 48 -7.90 -6.14 -2.87
CA GLN A 48 -9.31 -5.96 -3.25
C GLN A 48 -10.09 -7.29 -3.37
N GLN A 49 -9.43 -8.36 -3.83
CA GLN A 49 -10.01 -9.71 -3.86
C GLN A 49 -10.18 -10.28 -2.43
N GLY A 50 -9.17 -10.10 -1.57
CA GLY A 50 -9.21 -10.53 -0.17
C GLY A 50 -10.29 -9.82 0.67
N LEU A 51 -10.72 -8.61 0.28
CA LEU A 51 -11.89 -7.98 0.88
C LEU A 51 -13.12 -8.88 0.75
N LEU A 52 -13.40 -9.43 -0.43
CA LEU A 52 -14.56 -10.29 -0.66
C LEU A 52 -14.51 -11.52 0.25
N GLU A 53 -13.38 -12.21 0.26
CA GLU A 53 -13.14 -13.38 1.11
C GLU A 53 -13.35 -13.07 2.60
N SER A 54 -12.90 -11.90 3.07
CA SER A 54 -13.08 -11.49 4.46
C SER A 54 -14.53 -11.17 4.83
N THR A 55 -15.31 -10.64 3.87
CA THR A 55 -16.70 -10.22 4.10
C THR A 55 -17.69 -11.36 4.04
N ASP A 56 -17.38 -12.46 3.34
CA ASP A 56 -18.21 -13.66 3.32
C ASP A 56 -18.43 -14.24 4.73
N LEU A 57 -17.47 -14.03 5.63
CA LEU A 57 -17.49 -14.53 7.01
C LEU A 57 -18.29 -13.64 7.97
N LYS A 58 -18.29 -12.31 7.80
CA LYS A 58 -18.79 -11.36 8.83
C LYS A 58 -19.47 -10.08 8.31
N GLY A 59 -19.55 -9.86 7.00
CA GLY A 59 -20.05 -8.61 6.41
C GLY A 59 -21.57 -8.50 6.34
N ASN A 60 -22.10 -7.29 6.53
CA ASN A 60 -23.48 -6.96 6.16
C ASN A 60 -23.64 -6.85 4.63
N ALA A 61 -24.87 -6.76 4.12
CA ALA A 61 -25.12 -6.74 2.68
C ALA A 61 -24.45 -5.57 1.95
N GLU A 62 -24.35 -4.40 2.57
CA GLU A 62 -23.67 -3.22 2.00
C GLU A 62 -22.19 -3.52 1.75
N VAL A 63 -21.50 -4.02 2.78
CA VAL A 63 -20.06 -4.31 2.73
C VAL A 63 -19.77 -5.48 1.79
N LYS A 64 -20.60 -6.53 1.78
CA LYS A 64 -20.47 -7.66 0.85
C LYS A 64 -20.59 -7.22 -0.61
N ASN A 65 -21.60 -6.41 -0.93
CA ASN A 65 -21.79 -5.89 -2.29
C ASN A 65 -20.61 -5.02 -2.73
N LEU A 66 -20.11 -4.17 -1.83
CA LEU A 66 -18.94 -3.34 -2.12
C LEU A 66 -17.69 -4.18 -2.33
N ALA A 67 -17.44 -5.19 -1.50
CA ALA A 67 -16.30 -6.07 -1.64
C ALA A 67 -16.34 -6.86 -2.96
N ALA A 68 -17.52 -7.35 -3.36
CA ALA A 68 -17.73 -7.99 -4.66
C ALA A 68 -17.43 -7.04 -5.83
N LEU A 69 -17.89 -5.78 -5.74
CA LEU A 69 -17.57 -4.74 -6.72
C LEU A 69 -16.05 -4.50 -6.80
N ARG A 70 -15.33 -4.44 -5.67
CA ARG A 70 -13.86 -4.26 -5.66
C ARG A 70 -13.13 -5.45 -6.29
N ALA A 71 -13.58 -6.67 -6.01
CA ALA A 71 -13.00 -7.86 -6.62
C ALA A 71 -13.22 -7.89 -8.14
N GLU A 72 -14.39 -7.46 -8.63
CA GLU A 72 -14.67 -7.36 -10.07
C GLU A 72 -13.80 -6.28 -10.75
N GLU A 73 -13.68 -5.11 -10.14
CA GLU A 73 -12.81 -4.03 -10.61
C GLU A 73 -11.34 -4.48 -10.66
N ALA A 74 -10.87 -5.19 -9.63
CA ALA A 74 -9.54 -5.80 -9.60
C ALA A 74 -9.35 -6.79 -10.75
N ALA A 75 -10.32 -7.68 -10.99
CA ALA A 75 -10.23 -8.66 -12.07
C ALA A 75 -10.18 -8.00 -13.46
N LYS A 76 -10.96 -6.93 -13.69
CA LYS A 76 -10.91 -6.14 -14.93
C LYS A 76 -9.55 -5.48 -15.12
N ARG A 77 -9.02 -4.89 -14.05
CA ARG A 77 -7.72 -4.22 -14.03
C ARG A 77 -6.59 -5.21 -14.30
N ASP A 78 -6.61 -6.39 -13.67
CA ASP A 78 -5.61 -7.46 -13.87
C ASP A 78 -5.63 -8.00 -15.29
N LYS A 79 -6.81 -8.16 -15.89
CA LYS A 79 -6.93 -8.59 -17.29
C LYS A 79 -6.24 -7.60 -18.24
N ALA A 80 -6.48 -6.30 -18.06
CA ALA A 80 -5.83 -5.26 -18.86
C ALA A 80 -4.32 -5.18 -18.58
N LEU A 81 -3.92 -5.26 -17.31
CA LEU A 81 -2.52 -5.22 -16.89
C LEU A 81 -1.72 -6.39 -17.45
N LYS A 82 -2.32 -7.59 -17.51
CA LYS A 82 -1.72 -8.77 -18.13
C LYS A 82 -1.41 -8.57 -19.61
N GLN A 83 -2.34 -7.99 -20.38
CA GLN A 83 -2.11 -7.68 -21.79
C GLN A 83 -0.96 -6.69 -21.99
N ILE A 84 -0.87 -5.70 -21.12
CA ILE A 84 0.24 -4.73 -21.11
C ILE A 84 1.55 -5.46 -20.77
N GLN A 85 1.58 -6.26 -19.72
CA GLN A 85 2.77 -7.03 -19.32
C GLN A 85 3.30 -7.92 -20.45
N GLU A 86 2.41 -8.64 -21.15
CA GLU A 86 2.75 -9.47 -22.31
C GLU A 86 3.33 -8.62 -23.46
N THR A 87 2.77 -7.45 -23.71
CA THR A 87 3.24 -6.52 -24.77
C THR A 87 4.62 -5.94 -24.47
N ILE A 88 4.93 -5.70 -23.19
CA ILE A 88 6.20 -5.10 -22.75
C ILE A 88 7.35 -6.12 -22.79
N GLY A 89 7.05 -7.42 -22.81
CA GLY A 89 8.06 -8.45 -22.60
C GLY A 89 8.67 -8.40 -21.19
N ALA A 90 7.96 -7.78 -20.25
CA ALA A 90 8.32 -7.81 -18.84
C ALA A 90 8.01 -9.23 -18.34
N GLU A 91 9.00 -10.12 -18.39
CA GLU A 91 8.92 -11.41 -17.71
C GLU A 91 8.36 -11.19 -16.30
N PRO A 92 7.49 -12.09 -15.81
CA PRO A 92 7.12 -12.09 -14.40
C PRO A 92 8.38 -12.46 -13.61
N ARG A 93 9.30 -11.51 -13.43
CA ARG A 93 10.32 -11.60 -12.40
C ARG A 93 9.51 -11.67 -11.13
N ALA A 94 9.41 -12.86 -10.57
CA ALA A 94 9.00 -13.07 -9.20
C ALA A 94 9.99 -12.29 -8.33
N SER A 95 9.80 -10.97 -8.22
CA SER A 95 10.51 -10.12 -7.29
C SER A 95 10.13 -10.66 -5.92
N LYS A 96 11.07 -11.37 -5.31
CA LYS A 96 10.99 -12.05 -4.00
C LYS A 96 10.79 -11.08 -2.83
N THR A 97 10.23 -9.91 -3.07
CA THR A 97 10.10 -8.81 -2.10
C THR A 97 8.89 -7.95 -2.46
N ALA A 98 7.70 -8.52 -2.33
CA ALA A 98 6.48 -7.80 -1.93
C ALA A 98 5.37 -8.80 -1.56
N SER A 99 5.70 -9.79 -0.72
CA SER A 99 4.68 -10.35 0.16
C SER A 99 4.59 -9.45 1.39
N ALA A 100 4.23 -8.19 1.17
CA ALA A 100 3.41 -7.54 2.16
C ALA A 100 2.01 -8.09 1.87
N SER A 101 1.72 -9.22 2.51
CA SER A 101 0.35 -9.57 2.89
C SER A 101 -0.20 -8.31 3.56
N ALA A 102 -0.79 -7.43 2.74
CA ALA A 102 -1.53 -6.28 3.18
C ALA A 102 -2.44 -6.84 4.24
N SER A 103 -2.15 -6.44 5.46
CA SER A 103 -2.77 -6.97 6.65
C SER A 103 -4.24 -6.62 6.51
N LEU A 104 -5.01 -7.54 5.93
CA LEU A 104 -6.40 -7.69 6.26
C LEU A 104 -6.37 -7.86 7.77
N VAL A 105 -6.55 -6.73 8.45
CA VAL A 105 -6.68 -6.63 9.89
C VAL A 105 -7.50 -7.84 10.29
N GLU A 106 -6.95 -8.68 11.18
CA GLU A 106 -7.68 -9.83 11.70
C GLU A 106 -9.10 -9.36 11.98
N PRO A 107 -10.13 -10.01 11.42
CA PRO A 107 -11.46 -9.45 11.42
C PRO A 107 -11.86 -9.24 12.86
N GLU A 108 -11.84 -7.98 13.31
CA GLU A 108 -12.26 -7.59 14.64
C GLU A 108 -13.56 -8.32 14.92
N THR A 109 -13.65 -8.94 16.09
CA THR A 109 -14.83 -9.67 16.53
C THR A 109 -16.05 -8.76 16.70
N SER A 110 -15.91 -7.47 16.38
CA SER A 110 -16.97 -6.49 16.36
C SER A 110 -17.91 -6.74 15.19
N ASP A 111 -19.03 -7.41 15.41
CA ASP A 111 -20.14 -7.39 14.45
C ASP A 111 -20.71 -5.95 14.32
N GLY A 112 -21.31 -5.62 13.18
CA GLY A 112 -22.10 -4.38 13.03
C GLY A 112 -21.31 -3.11 12.64
N PRO A 113 -21.68 -1.91 13.11
CA PRO A 113 -21.16 -0.62 12.62
C PRO A 113 -19.64 -0.45 12.72
N THR A 114 -19.00 -1.02 13.74
CA THR A 114 -17.55 -0.97 13.92
C THR A 114 -16.82 -1.73 12.82
N TYR A 115 -17.31 -2.92 12.42
CA TYR A 115 -16.75 -3.64 11.27
C TYR A 115 -16.84 -2.83 9.98
N VAL A 116 -17.99 -2.18 9.74
CA VAL A 116 -18.17 -1.32 8.55
C VAL A 116 -17.13 -0.20 8.54
N ARG A 117 -16.92 0.49 9.67
CA ARG A 117 -15.92 1.55 9.77
C ARG A 117 -14.51 1.03 9.54
N SER A 118 -14.13 -0.09 10.16
CA SER A 118 -12.81 -0.72 9.96
C SER A 118 -12.59 -1.22 8.53
N PHE A 119 -13.65 -1.70 7.86
CA PHE A 119 -13.62 -2.14 6.48
C PHE A 119 -13.32 -0.98 5.51
N TYR A 120 -13.92 0.18 5.71
CA TYR A 120 -13.58 1.36 4.90
C TYR A 120 -12.20 1.92 5.28
N ALA A 121 -11.85 1.93 6.58
CA ALA A 121 -10.58 2.44 7.07
C ALA A 121 -9.37 1.66 6.54
N SER A 122 -9.48 0.33 6.40
CA SER A 122 -8.40 -0.50 5.85
C SER A 122 -8.19 -0.28 4.35
N GLN A 123 -9.21 0.19 3.62
CA GLN A 123 -9.11 0.43 2.18
C GLN A 123 -8.37 1.72 1.85
N ILE A 124 -8.65 2.82 2.57
CA ILE A 124 -8.09 4.14 2.27
C ILE A 124 -6.56 4.13 2.06
N PRO A 125 -5.73 3.60 2.98
CA PRO A 125 -4.28 3.63 2.80
C PRO A 125 -3.80 2.80 1.60
N GLU A 126 -4.50 1.72 1.24
CA GLU A 126 -4.17 0.90 0.07
C GLU A 126 -4.46 1.63 -1.26
N TYR A 127 -5.56 2.40 -1.29
CA TYR A 127 -5.86 3.28 -2.43
C TYR A 127 -4.84 4.42 -2.54
N GLU A 128 -4.55 5.10 -1.42
CA GLU A 128 -3.59 6.21 -1.39
C GLU A 128 -2.20 5.77 -1.86
N ALA A 129 -1.71 4.63 -1.35
CA ALA A 129 -0.43 4.07 -1.76
C ALA A 129 -0.39 3.72 -3.26
N THR A 130 -1.49 3.16 -3.79
CA THR A 130 -1.61 2.82 -5.21
C THR A 130 -1.66 4.08 -6.09
N ILE A 131 -2.41 5.10 -5.67
CA ILE A 131 -2.47 6.40 -6.36
C ILE A 131 -1.08 7.05 -6.37
N GLU A 132 -0.38 7.08 -5.23
CA GLU A 132 0.96 7.66 -5.14
C GLU A 132 1.96 6.91 -6.03
N LEU A 133 1.88 5.58 -6.10
CA LEU A 133 2.70 4.76 -6.99
C LEU A 133 2.52 5.16 -8.46
N LEU A 134 1.26 5.28 -8.91
CA LEU A 134 0.94 5.68 -10.28
C LEU A 134 1.35 7.13 -10.58
N GLU A 135 1.14 8.05 -9.64
CA GLU A 135 1.56 9.45 -9.80
C GLU A 135 3.09 9.59 -9.89
N ARG A 136 3.84 8.88 -9.05
CA ARG A 136 5.31 8.86 -9.13
C ARG A 136 5.80 8.25 -10.43
N TYR A 137 5.17 7.16 -10.89
CA TYR A 137 5.49 6.54 -12.18
C TYR A 137 5.33 7.52 -13.35
N LEU A 138 4.22 8.27 -13.37
CA LEU A 138 3.91 9.20 -14.45
C LEU A 138 4.84 10.41 -14.54
N LYS A 139 5.68 10.66 -13.53
CA LYS A 139 6.71 11.73 -13.60
C LYS A 139 7.86 11.37 -14.55
N ALA A 140 8.19 10.09 -14.69
CA ALA A 140 9.25 9.62 -15.57
C ALA A 140 8.97 8.18 -16.03
N PRO A 141 7.94 7.96 -16.87
CA PRO A 141 7.52 6.62 -17.26
C PRO A 141 8.54 5.99 -18.21
N ASP A 142 8.92 4.74 -17.92
CA ASP A 142 9.76 3.89 -18.77
C ASP A 142 8.97 3.07 -19.80
N ASN A 143 7.63 3.13 -19.76
CA ASN A 143 6.76 2.43 -20.69
C ASN A 143 5.49 3.23 -21.04
N ALA A 144 5.27 3.45 -22.35
CA ALA A 144 4.16 4.26 -22.84
C ALA A 144 2.78 3.62 -22.62
N ALA A 145 2.63 2.31 -22.83
CA ALA A 145 1.36 1.61 -22.67
C ALA A 145 0.93 1.58 -21.20
N LEU A 146 1.86 1.29 -20.29
CA LEU A 146 1.60 1.34 -18.85
C LEU A 146 1.33 2.76 -18.37
N ALA A 147 1.98 3.77 -18.93
CA ALA A 147 1.70 5.17 -18.61
C ALA A 147 0.31 5.62 -19.09
N ALA A 148 -0.15 5.16 -20.25
CA ALA A 148 -1.52 5.41 -20.71
C ALA A 148 -2.52 4.77 -19.74
N PHE A 149 -2.32 3.49 -19.42
CA PHE A 149 -3.13 2.76 -18.46
C PHE A 149 -3.17 3.44 -17.08
N ALA A 150 -2.02 3.87 -16.55
CA ALA A 150 -1.96 4.58 -15.26
C ALA A 150 -2.79 5.87 -15.26
N ARG A 151 -2.79 6.64 -16.36
CA ARG A 151 -3.61 7.85 -16.51
C ARG A 151 -5.11 7.54 -16.52
N GLU A 152 -5.51 6.41 -17.08
CA GLU A 152 -6.90 5.96 -17.09
C GLU A 152 -7.37 5.47 -15.71
N GLN A 153 -6.49 4.81 -14.95
CA GLN A 153 -6.83 4.29 -13.62
C GLN A 153 -6.95 5.38 -12.55
N LEU A 154 -6.11 6.42 -12.62
CA LEU A 154 -6.03 7.44 -11.56
C LEU A 154 -7.36 8.12 -11.22
N PRO A 155 -8.18 8.59 -12.18
CA PRO A 155 -9.48 9.18 -11.87
C PRO A 155 -10.44 8.21 -11.14
N LEU A 156 -10.42 6.93 -11.52
CA LEU A 156 -11.27 5.91 -10.92
C LEU A 156 -10.88 5.67 -9.46
N LEU A 157 -9.58 5.44 -9.21
CA LEU A 157 -9.05 5.19 -7.86
C LEU A 157 -9.28 6.40 -6.94
N ARG A 158 -9.07 7.62 -7.44
CA ARG A 158 -9.32 8.86 -6.67
C ARG A 158 -10.79 9.04 -6.32
N ALA A 159 -11.70 8.69 -7.23
CA ALA A 159 -13.12 8.74 -6.94
C ALA A 159 -13.52 7.71 -5.86
N GLN A 160 -12.93 6.52 -5.89
CA GLN A 160 -13.20 5.45 -4.95
C GLN A 160 -12.68 5.74 -3.54
N VAL A 161 -11.44 6.24 -3.39
CA VAL A 161 -10.91 6.63 -2.07
C VAL A 161 -11.73 7.78 -1.46
N LYS A 162 -12.10 8.78 -2.26
CA LYS A 162 -12.94 9.88 -1.82
C LYS A 162 -14.34 9.42 -1.37
N ALA A 163 -14.89 8.40 -2.03
CA ALA A 163 -16.14 7.79 -1.60
C ALA A 163 -15.97 7.06 -0.26
N ALA A 164 -14.88 6.30 -0.08
CA ALA A 164 -14.58 5.62 1.19
C ALA A 164 -14.38 6.60 2.35
N GLU A 165 -13.63 7.69 2.14
CA GLU A 165 -13.43 8.77 3.12
C GLU A 165 -14.75 9.42 3.56
N ARG A 166 -15.64 9.72 2.60
CA ARG A 166 -16.96 10.29 2.89
C ARG A 166 -17.81 9.33 3.71
N THR A 167 -17.88 8.07 3.29
CA THR A 167 -18.62 7.05 4.04
C THR A 167 -18.07 6.89 5.46
N MET A 168 -16.75 6.98 5.65
CA MET A 168 -16.17 6.98 7.00
C MET A 168 -16.54 8.20 7.83
N ALA A 169 -16.60 9.39 7.23
CA ALA A 169 -17.00 10.60 7.94
C ALA A 169 -18.47 10.58 8.38
N ASP A 170 -19.32 9.88 7.61
CA ASP A 170 -20.76 9.76 7.87
C ASP A 170 -21.13 8.62 8.86
N LYS A 171 -20.19 7.73 9.21
CA LYS A 171 -20.40 6.54 10.08
C LYS A 171 -19.69 6.69 11.42
#